data_AF-A0A8S2VU33-F1
#
_entry.id   AF-A0A8S2VU33-F1
#
_cell.length_a   1.000
_cell.length_b   1.000
_cell.length_c   1.000
_cell.angle_alpha   90.00
_cell.angle_beta   90.00
_cell.angle_gamma   90.00
#
_symmetry.space_group_name_H-M   'P 1'
#
loop_
_entity.id
_entity.type
_entity.pdbx_description
1 polymer ?
#
loop_
_entity_poly.entity_id
_entity_poly.type
_entity_poly.pdbx_seq_one_letter_code
_entity_poly.pdbx_strand_id
1 'polypeptide(L)'
;DDTAIICAFRLLTHLLMLDELFPVQTFVQLSDPAFLKHICCLIEKSVNSRKSDGNFENDNESLILNSIKFLLALNLKFDYPSENPLMLMMQTNDQSIFRELLERLILLLNRNVDLLPNSISKQNSIIKFFTDVFSATTISDHLLYESDRRLIVEIISRELNDRSCADD
;
A
#
# COMPACT_ATOMS: atom_id res chain seq x y z
N ASP A 1 -7.37 -6.88 -20.60
CA ASP A 1 -8.16 -7.90 -19.88
C ASP A 1 -7.73 -7.82 -18.43
N ASP A 2 -8.55 -7.16 -17.63
CA ASP A 2 -8.23 -6.84 -16.23
C ASP A 2 -8.20 -8.11 -15.37
N THR A 3 -8.88 -9.16 -15.79
CA THR A 3 -8.87 -10.47 -15.12
C THR A 3 -7.46 -11.06 -15.07
N ALA A 4 -6.73 -11.01 -16.19
CA ALA A 4 -5.37 -11.51 -16.25
C ALA A 4 -4.43 -10.71 -15.33
N ILE A 5 -4.59 -9.40 -15.29
CA ILE A 5 -3.80 -8.51 -14.43
C ILE A 5 -4.09 -8.78 -12.95
N ILE A 6 -5.37 -8.92 -12.58
CA ILE A 6 -5.79 -9.27 -11.22
C ILE A 6 -5.18 -10.60 -10.80
N CYS A 7 -5.24 -11.63 -11.65
CA CYS A 7 -4.64 -12.93 -11.38
C CYS A 7 -3.12 -12.84 -11.22
N ALA A 8 -2.45 -12.03 -12.05
CA ALA A 8 -1.01 -11.79 -11.92
C ALA A 8 -0.67 -11.14 -10.57
N PHE A 9 -1.38 -10.07 -10.16
CA PHE A 9 -1.13 -9.44 -8.86
C PHE A 9 -1.39 -10.39 -7.69
N ARG A 10 -2.43 -11.22 -7.75
CA ARG A 10 -2.70 -12.24 -6.71
C ARG A 10 -1.54 -13.23 -6.59
N LEU A 11 -1.07 -13.76 -7.72
CA LEU A 11 0.04 -14.70 -7.74
C LEU A 11 1.33 -14.05 -7.21
N LEU A 12 1.66 -12.85 -7.70
CA LEU A 12 2.85 -12.11 -7.25
C LEU A 12 2.80 -11.77 -5.76
N THR A 13 1.64 -11.32 -5.27
CA THR A 13 1.42 -11.08 -3.84
C THR A 13 1.65 -12.36 -3.05
N HIS A 14 1.09 -13.49 -3.48
CA HIS A 14 1.27 -14.76 -2.79
C HIS A 14 2.73 -15.19 -2.77
N LEU A 15 3.44 -15.10 -3.90
CA LEU A 15 4.86 -15.44 -3.99
C LEU A 15 5.73 -14.52 -3.13
N LEU A 16 5.42 -13.22 -3.08
CA LEU A 16 6.09 -12.29 -2.16
C LEU A 16 5.78 -12.67 -0.70
N MET A 17 4.58 -13.13 -0.36
CA MET A 17 4.30 -13.51 1.01
C MET A 17 5.02 -14.80 1.45
N LEU A 18 5.50 -15.64 0.54
CA LEU A 18 6.32 -16.79 0.91
C LEU A 18 7.69 -16.31 1.45
N ASP A 19 8.12 -16.88 2.57
CA ASP A 19 9.44 -16.63 3.18
C ASP A 19 10.58 -17.37 2.46
N GLU A 20 10.25 -18.16 1.44
CA GLU A 20 11.24 -18.85 0.62
C GLU A 20 11.93 -17.90 -0.38
N LEU A 21 13.12 -18.31 -0.84
CA LEU A 21 13.99 -17.56 -1.75
C LEU A 21 13.24 -17.12 -3.01
N PHE A 22 12.71 -15.90 -2.99
CA PHE A 22 12.11 -15.26 -4.16
C PHE A 22 13.22 -15.02 -5.20
N PRO A 23 13.05 -15.40 -6.47
CA PRO A 23 14.11 -15.26 -7.46
C PRO A 23 14.58 -13.80 -7.59
N VAL A 24 15.87 -13.57 -7.37
CA VAL A 24 16.47 -12.21 -7.31
C VAL A 24 16.16 -11.41 -8.58
N GLN A 25 16.22 -12.03 -9.76
CA GLN A 25 15.93 -11.35 -11.03
C GLN A 25 14.47 -10.89 -11.12
N THR A 26 13.53 -11.71 -10.65
CA THR A 26 12.11 -11.33 -10.58
C THR A 26 11.92 -10.21 -9.56
N PHE A 27 12.61 -10.25 -8.42
CA PHE A 27 12.53 -9.19 -7.41
C PHE A 27 13.00 -7.84 -7.93
N VAL A 28 14.11 -7.83 -8.70
CA VAL A 28 14.63 -6.62 -9.35
C VAL A 28 13.61 -6.02 -10.30
N GLN A 29 12.92 -6.83 -11.11
CA GLN A 29 11.90 -6.35 -12.03
C GLN A 29 10.65 -5.82 -11.30
N LEU A 30 10.24 -6.48 -10.22
CA LEU A 30 9.10 -6.01 -9.41
C LEU A 30 9.43 -4.74 -8.62
N SER A 31 10.70 -4.53 -8.33
CA SER A 31 11.26 -3.35 -7.67
C SER A 31 11.58 -2.21 -8.63
N ASP A 32 11.37 -2.41 -9.93
CA ASP A 32 11.66 -1.40 -10.95
C ASP A 32 10.77 -0.15 -10.77
N PRO A 33 11.34 1.06 -10.70
CA PRO A 33 10.56 2.28 -10.48
C PRO A 33 9.49 2.53 -11.56
N ALA A 34 9.73 2.16 -12.82
CA ALA A 34 8.75 2.35 -13.88
C ALA A 34 7.57 1.38 -13.72
N PHE A 35 7.83 0.15 -13.30
CA PHE A 35 6.79 -0.81 -12.96
C PHE A 35 5.94 -0.36 -11.76
N LEU A 36 6.57 0.07 -10.66
CA LEU A 36 5.84 0.57 -9.49
C LEU A 36 5.01 1.82 -9.80
N LYS A 37 5.56 2.73 -10.61
CA LYS A 37 4.84 3.91 -11.09
C LYS A 37 3.64 3.50 -11.93
N HIS A 38 3.79 2.51 -12.81
CA HIS A 38 2.68 1.99 -13.60
C HIS A 38 1.54 1.47 -12.72
N ILE A 39 1.85 0.73 -11.65
CA ILE A 39 0.84 0.23 -10.70
C ILE A 39 0.12 1.38 -10.01
N CYS A 40 0.84 2.42 -9.56
CA CYS A 40 0.20 3.55 -8.89
C CYS A 40 -0.68 4.35 -9.87
N CYS A 41 -0.23 4.57 -11.10
CA CYS A 41 -1.06 5.17 -12.15
C CYS A 41 -2.29 4.32 -12.48
N LEU A 42 -2.19 2.98 -12.41
CA LEU A 42 -3.33 2.09 -12.61
C LEU A 42 -4.37 2.30 -11.51
N ILE A 43 -3.95 2.37 -10.24
CA ILE A 43 -4.83 2.65 -9.11
C ILE A 43 -5.56 3.99 -9.31
N GLU A 44 -4.82 5.04 -9.61
CA GLU A 44 -5.37 6.39 -9.83
C GLU A 44 -6.41 6.40 -10.96
N LYS A 45 -6.08 5.80 -12.11
CA LYS A 45 -6.99 5.72 -13.27
C LYS A 45 -8.26 4.93 -12.96
N SER A 46 -8.13 3.78 -12.30
CA SER A 46 -9.27 2.94 -11.91
C SER A 46 -10.18 3.65 -10.90
N VAL A 47 -9.65 4.54 -10.05
CA VAL A 47 -10.48 5.37 -9.18
C VAL A 47 -11.20 6.47 -9.97
N ASN A 48 -10.49 7.17 -10.86
CA ASN A 48 -11.07 8.29 -11.60
C ASN A 48 -12.14 7.85 -12.62
N SER A 49 -11.98 6.68 -13.25
CA SER A 49 -13.01 6.10 -14.13
C SER A 49 -14.36 5.90 -13.42
N ARG A 50 -14.35 5.53 -12.13
CA ARG A 50 -15.60 5.39 -11.35
C ARG A 50 -16.35 6.69 -11.13
N LYS A 51 -15.62 7.78 -10.93
CA LYS A 51 -16.22 9.11 -10.68
C LYS A 51 -17.02 9.57 -11.91
N SER A 52 -16.68 9.06 -13.11
CA SER A 52 -17.36 9.40 -14.37
C SER A 52 -18.55 8.50 -14.71
N ASP A 53 -18.49 7.18 -14.46
CA ASP A 53 -19.44 6.25 -15.09
C ASP A 53 -20.66 5.86 -14.25
N GLY A 54 -20.75 6.20 -12.96
CA GLY A 54 -21.94 5.93 -12.12
C GLY A 54 -22.33 4.45 -11.95
N ASN A 55 -21.68 3.53 -12.66
CA ASN A 55 -21.87 2.09 -12.63
C ASN A 55 -20.80 1.42 -11.76
N PHE A 56 -21.26 0.59 -10.82
CA PHE A 56 -20.41 -0.19 -9.91
C PHE A 56 -19.79 -1.39 -10.64
N GLU A 57 -18.75 -1.19 -11.43
CA GLU A 57 -17.97 -2.32 -11.95
C GLU A 57 -17.08 -2.89 -10.84
N ASN A 58 -17.47 -4.07 -10.36
CA ASN A 58 -16.83 -4.86 -9.31
C ASN A 58 -15.35 -5.18 -9.65
N ASP A 59 -15.03 -5.27 -10.95
CA ASP A 59 -13.70 -5.60 -11.46
C ASP A 59 -12.68 -4.49 -11.19
N ASN A 60 -13.09 -3.23 -11.26
CA ASN A 60 -12.23 -2.10 -10.90
C ASN A 60 -11.86 -2.12 -9.41
N GLU A 61 -12.75 -2.57 -8.51
CA GLU A 61 -12.39 -2.65 -7.08
C GLU A 61 -11.42 -3.79 -6.83
N SER A 62 -11.68 -4.93 -7.49
CA SER A 62 -10.79 -6.08 -7.44
C SER A 62 -9.40 -5.70 -7.93
N LEU A 63 -9.28 -4.97 -9.04
CA LEU A 63 -8.00 -4.52 -9.57
C LEU A 63 -7.26 -3.63 -8.57
N ILE A 64 -7.92 -2.60 -8.05
CA ILE A 64 -7.29 -1.67 -7.10
C ILE A 64 -6.86 -2.41 -5.83
N LEU A 65 -7.74 -3.26 -5.29
CA LEU A 65 -7.45 -4.03 -4.08
C LEU A 65 -6.24 -4.96 -4.26
N ASN A 66 -6.14 -5.66 -5.39
CA ASN A 66 -5.03 -6.58 -5.64
C ASN A 66 -3.72 -5.82 -5.94
N SER A 67 -3.79 -4.65 -6.59
CA SER A 67 -2.63 -3.75 -6.74
C SER A 67 -2.11 -3.26 -5.39
N ILE A 68 -3.00 -2.84 -4.47
CA ILE A 68 -2.60 -2.40 -3.12
C ILE A 68 -1.99 -3.57 -2.34
N LYS A 69 -2.60 -4.76 -2.38
CA LYS A 69 -2.04 -5.97 -1.75
C LYS A 69 -0.63 -6.27 -2.23
N PHE A 70 -0.41 -6.19 -3.53
CA PHE A 70 0.93 -6.38 -4.11
C PHE A 70 1.93 -5.36 -3.57
N LEU A 71 1.59 -4.07 -3.56
CA LEU A 71 2.47 -3.01 -3.04
C LEU A 71 2.79 -3.20 -1.55
N LEU A 72 1.81 -3.59 -0.74
CA LEU A 72 2.01 -3.87 0.68
C LEU A 72 2.89 -5.11 0.91
N ALA A 73 2.69 -6.17 0.13
CA ALA A 73 3.50 -7.38 0.22
C ALA A 73 4.96 -7.11 -0.21
N LEU A 74 5.15 -6.29 -1.25
CA LEU A 74 6.48 -5.84 -1.65
C LEU A 74 7.12 -4.98 -0.55
N ASN A 75 6.36 -4.07 0.05
CA ASN A 75 6.83 -3.22 1.14
C ASN A 75 7.35 -4.03 2.33
N LEU A 76 6.70 -5.14 2.67
CA LEU A 76 7.12 -6.04 3.75
C LEU A 76 8.48 -6.71 3.52
N LYS A 77 9.01 -6.74 2.29
CA LYS A 77 10.32 -7.34 1.98
C LYS A 77 11.51 -6.47 2.33
N PHE A 78 11.29 -5.22 2.71
CA PHE A 78 12.36 -4.28 3.03
C PHE A 78 12.32 -3.93 4.51
N ASP A 79 13.39 -4.21 5.24
CA ASP A 79 13.49 -3.80 6.64
C ASP A 79 13.70 -2.29 6.78
N TYR A 80 14.38 -1.68 5.81
CA TYR A 80 14.74 -0.26 5.83
C TYR A 80 14.03 0.54 4.74
N PRO A 81 13.37 1.66 5.08
CA PRO A 81 12.71 2.53 4.10
C PRO A 81 13.65 3.08 3.02
N SER A 82 14.93 3.28 3.36
CA SER A 82 15.96 3.77 2.42
C SER A 82 16.32 2.79 1.32
N GLU A 83 16.04 1.50 1.52
CA GLU A 83 16.28 0.43 0.55
C GLU A 83 15.00 0.06 -0.21
N ASN A 84 13.86 0.59 0.23
CA ASN A 84 12.55 0.25 -0.30
C ASN A 84 12.26 1.08 -1.57
N PRO A 85 12.17 0.45 -2.75
CA PRO A 85 11.96 1.13 -4.02
C PRO A 85 10.63 1.90 -4.07
N LEU A 86 9.60 1.42 -3.38
CA LEU A 86 8.32 2.11 -3.28
C LEU A 86 8.46 3.43 -2.51
N MET A 87 9.20 3.43 -1.40
CA MET A 87 9.46 4.63 -0.61
C MET A 87 10.36 5.61 -1.37
N LEU A 88 11.43 5.14 -1.98
CA LEU A 88 12.32 5.97 -2.82
C LEU A 88 11.56 6.60 -3.99
N MET A 89 10.65 5.85 -4.61
CA MET A 89 9.81 6.36 -5.70
C MET A 89 8.85 7.44 -5.20
N MET A 90 8.21 7.25 -4.04
CA MET A 90 7.31 8.24 -3.42
C MET A 90 8.01 9.55 -3.04
N GLN A 91 9.32 9.51 -2.75
CA GLN A 91 10.11 10.72 -2.47
C GLN A 91 10.42 11.55 -3.73
N THR A 92 10.53 10.90 -4.88
CA THR A 92 11.17 11.48 -6.09
C THR A 92 10.21 11.76 -7.24
N ASN A 93 8.99 11.21 -7.21
CA ASN A 93 8.03 11.32 -8.31
C ASN A 93 6.89 12.30 -8.03
N ASP A 94 6.07 12.52 -9.07
CA ASP A 94 4.86 13.33 -9.00
C ASP A 94 3.91 12.81 -7.90
N GLN A 95 3.63 13.69 -6.95
CA GLN A 95 2.86 13.41 -5.73
C GLN A 95 1.40 13.05 -6.04
N SER A 96 0.87 13.51 -7.16
CA SER A 96 -0.53 13.26 -7.57
C SER A 96 -0.81 11.76 -7.75
N ILE A 97 0.15 11.01 -8.30
CA ILE A 97 0.01 9.57 -8.58
C ILE A 97 -0.18 8.75 -7.29
N PHE A 98 0.35 9.24 -6.16
CA PHE A 98 0.28 8.54 -4.88
C PHE A 98 -0.90 8.95 -4.00
N ARG A 99 -1.61 10.03 -4.35
CA ARG A 99 -2.71 10.56 -3.53
C ARG A 99 -3.78 9.51 -3.30
N GLU A 100 -4.27 8.90 -4.38
CA GLU A 100 -5.33 7.89 -4.33
C GLU A 100 -4.88 6.61 -3.60
N LEU A 101 -3.59 6.25 -3.68
CA LEU A 101 -3.02 5.16 -2.89
C LEU A 101 -3.03 5.50 -1.38
N LEU A 102 -2.55 6.68 -1.01
CA LEU A 102 -2.47 7.11 0.38
C LEU A 102 -3.84 7.24 1.02
N GLU A 103 -4.81 7.84 0.34
CA GLU A 103 -6.19 7.95 0.85
C GLU A 103 -6.79 6.56 1.12
N ARG A 104 -6.61 5.60 0.22
CA ARG A 104 -7.06 4.22 0.41
C ARG A 104 -6.35 3.54 1.59
N LEU A 105 -5.06 3.75 1.77
CA LEU A 105 -4.30 3.20 2.90
C LEU A 105 -4.73 3.83 4.23
N ILE A 106 -5.03 5.12 4.28
CA ILE A 106 -5.58 5.79 5.48
C ILE A 106 -6.95 5.22 5.83
N LEU A 107 -7.80 4.96 4.84
CA LEU A 107 -9.10 4.31 5.06
C LEU A 107 -8.95 2.89 5.63
N LEU A 108 -7.96 2.12 5.15
CA LEU A 108 -7.66 0.78 5.67
C LEU A 108 -7.12 0.84 7.09
N LEU A 109 -6.24 1.81 7.39
CA LEU A 109 -5.73 2.07 8.73
C LEU A 109 -6.87 2.41 9.70
N ASN A 110 -7.79 3.31 9.31
CA ASN A 110 -8.94 3.68 10.14
C ASN A 110 -9.90 2.50 10.43
N ARG A 111 -9.95 1.51 9.52
CA ARG A 111 -10.76 0.29 9.69
C ARG A 111 -10.02 -0.80 10.46
N ASN A 112 -8.73 -0.61 10.78
CA ASN A 112 -7.85 -1.62 11.36
C ASN A 112 -7.88 -2.94 10.57
N VAL A 113 -7.94 -2.84 9.23
CA VAL A 113 -7.98 -3.99 8.32
C VAL A 113 -6.63 -4.15 7.66
N ASP A 114 -5.94 -5.27 7.95
CA ASP A 114 -4.83 -5.72 7.12
C ASP A 114 -5.38 -6.48 5.89
N LEU A 115 -4.89 -6.12 4.70
CA LEU A 115 -5.28 -6.77 3.46
C LEU A 115 -4.51 -8.06 3.21
N LEU A 116 -3.40 -8.26 3.91
CA LEU A 116 -2.57 -9.45 3.82
C LEU A 116 -2.92 -10.41 4.96
N PRO A 117 -2.93 -11.73 4.70
CA PRO A 117 -3.26 -12.71 5.73
C PRO A 117 -2.21 -12.73 6.86
N ASN A 118 -2.67 -12.52 8.09
CA ASN A 118 -1.86 -12.55 9.32
C ASN A 118 -1.15 -13.89 9.56
N SER A 119 -1.59 -14.98 8.92
CA SER A 119 -0.97 -16.29 9.04
C SER A 119 0.42 -16.39 8.41
N ILE A 120 0.81 -15.39 7.61
CA ILE A 120 2.06 -15.40 6.84
C ILE A 120 3.00 -14.26 7.25
N SER A 121 2.49 -13.06 7.56
CA SER A 121 3.33 -11.95 8.07
C SER A 121 3.17 -11.78 9.58
N LYS A 122 4.29 -11.70 10.30
CA LYS A 122 4.30 -11.34 11.73
C LYS A 122 3.94 -9.87 11.98
N GLN A 123 4.04 -9.03 10.96
CA GLN A 123 3.82 -7.58 11.06
C GLN A 123 2.62 -7.16 10.22
N ASN A 124 1.78 -6.28 10.80
CA ASN A 124 0.67 -5.66 10.07
C ASN A 124 1.22 -4.79 8.93
N SER A 125 0.80 -5.09 7.70
CA SER A 125 1.37 -4.50 6.49
C SER A 125 1.08 -3.00 6.35
N ILE A 126 -0.10 -2.56 6.81
CA ILE A 126 -0.52 -1.16 6.80
C ILE A 126 0.29 -0.37 7.84
N ILE A 127 0.44 -0.91 9.05
CA ILE A 127 1.24 -0.27 10.10
C ILE A 127 2.70 -0.16 9.66
N LYS A 128 3.26 -1.22 9.08
CA LYS A 128 4.62 -1.22 8.53
C LYS A 128 4.77 -0.14 7.45
N PHE A 129 3.83 -0.07 6.50
CA PHE A 129 3.84 0.94 5.45
C PHE A 129 3.84 2.37 6.01
N PHE A 130 2.94 2.70 6.94
CA PHE A 130 2.93 4.04 7.53
C PHE A 130 4.18 4.33 8.37
N THR A 131 4.74 3.32 9.05
CA THR A 131 6.02 3.46 9.77
C THR A 131 7.12 3.88 8.80
N ASP A 132 7.21 3.26 7.62
CA ASP A 132 8.18 3.63 6.60
C ASP A 132 7.94 5.04 6.05
N VAL A 133 6.68 5.40 5.78
CA VAL A 133 6.29 6.73 5.28
C VAL A 133 6.70 7.83 6.26
N PHE A 134 6.45 7.65 7.56
CA PHE A 134 6.84 8.62 8.59
C PHE A 134 8.33 8.60 8.91
N SER A 135 9.04 7.51 8.61
CA SER A 135 10.50 7.45 8.72
C SER A 135 11.20 8.24 7.62
N ALA A 136 10.53 8.43 6.48
CA ALA A 136 11.01 9.24 5.36
C ALA A 136 10.39 10.65 5.39
N THR A 137 11.08 11.60 6.04
CA THR A 137 10.59 12.98 6.26
C THR A 137 10.11 13.69 4.99
N THR A 138 10.75 13.42 3.84
CA THR A 138 10.35 13.98 2.54
C THR A 138 8.95 13.51 2.11
N ILE A 139 8.56 12.27 2.43
CA ILE A 139 7.24 11.74 2.11
C ILE A 139 6.19 12.31 3.07
N SER A 140 6.46 12.30 4.38
CA SER A 140 5.51 12.77 5.39
C SER A 140 5.18 14.26 5.23
N ASP A 141 6.15 15.07 4.80
CA ASP A 141 5.99 16.53 4.74
C ASP A 141 5.31 16.98 3.44
N HIS A 142 5.52 16.26 2.34
CA HIS A 142 5.07 16.68 1.02
C HIS A 142 3.90 15.87 0.46
N LEU A 143 3.79 14.57 0.75
CA LEU A 143 2.68 13.75 0.23
C LEU A 143 1.46 13.77 1.16
N LEU A 144 1.64 13.80 2.48
CA LEU A 144 0.53 13.89 3.42
C LEU A 144 0.16 15.36 3.65
N TYR A 145 -1.12 15.70 3.49
CA TYR A 145 -1.59 17.01 3.92
C TYR A 145 -1.60 17.08 5.45
N GLU A 146 -1.65 18.29 6.01
CA GLU A 146 -1.73 18.46 7.47
C GLU A 146 -2.97 17.75 8.05
N SER A 147 -4.09 17.78 7.32
CA SER A 147 -5.31 17.04 7.66
C SER A 147 -5.07 15.54 7.73
N ASP A 148 -4.34 14.98 6.76
CA ASP A 148 -4.06 13.55 6.68
C ASP A 148 -3.19 13.11 7.87
N ARG A 149 -2.14 13.89 8.17
CA ARG A 149 -1.27 13.64 9.33
C ARG A 149 -2.05 13.67 10.64
N ARG A 150 -2.91 14.68 10.82
CA ARG A 150 -3.74 14.80 12.03
C ARG A 150 -4.68 13.61 12.16
N LEU A 151 -5.35 13.22 11.07
CA LEU A 151 -6.25 12.07 11.05
C LEU A 151 -5.51 10.76 11.40
N ILE A 152 -4.32 10.55 10.84
CA ILE A 152 -3.52 9.35 11.16
C ILE A 152 -3.15 9.31 12.65
N VAL A 153 -2.73 10.45 13.22
CA VAL A 153 -2.42 10.55 14.65
C VAL A 153 -3.66 10.27 15.52
N GLU A 154 -4.83 10.78 15.13
CA GLU A 154 -6.09 10.50 15.81
C GLU A 154 -6.45 9.01 15.78
N ILE A 155 -6.31 8.36 14.61
CA ILE A 155 -6.56 6.92 14.46
C ILE A 155 -5.63 6.12 15.38
N ILE A 156 -4.32 6.38 15.33
CA ILE A 156 -3.34 5.66 16.15
C ILE A 156 -3.61 5.89 17.64
N SER A 157 -3.89 7.13 18.05
CA SER A 157 -4.17 7.46 19.45
C SER A 157 -5.42 6.75 19.97
N ARG A 158 -6.47 6.65 19.13
CA ARG A 158 -7.67 5.88 19.45
C ARG A 158 -7.35 4.40 19.64
N GLU A 159 -6.63 3.79 18.70
CA GLU A 159 -6.26 2.37 18.79
C GLU A 159 -5.40 2.05 20.02
N LEU A 160 -4.48 2.94 20.40
CA LEU A 160 -3.66 2.76 21.60
C LEU A 160 -4.48 2.85 22.90
N ASN A 161 -5.46 3.76 22.95
CA ASN A 161 -6.35 3.91 24.10
C ASN A 161 -7.39 2.79 24.20
N ASP A 162 -7.87 2.28 23.07
CA ASP A 162 -8.84 1.19 23.05
C ASP A 162 -8.19 -0.15 23.46
N ARG A 163 -6.92 -0.37 23.06
CA ARG A 163 -6.16 -1.57 23.43
C ARG A 163 -5.69 -1.56 24.89
N SER A 164 -5.36 -0.40 25.45
CA SER A 164 -4.87 -0.30 26.84
C SER A 164 -5.92 -0.62 27.91
N CYS A 165 -7.19 -0.76 27.53
CA CYS A 165 -8.29 -1.20 28.40
C CYS A 165 -8.70 -2.67 28.21
N ALA A 166 -8.15 -3.38 27.22
CA ALA A 166 -8.58 -4.75 26.86
C ALA A 166 -7.57 -5.84 27.23
N ASP A 167 -6.35 -5.47 27.64
CA ASP A 167 -5.26 -6.39 28.01
C ASP A 167 -5.00 -6.39 29.54
N ASP A 168 -6.05 -6.63 30.35
CA ASP A 168 -5.99 -7.05 31.77
C ASP A 168 -6.67 -8.42 31.96
#